data_AF-A0A7W5FI78-F1
#
_entry.id   AF-A0A7W5FI78-F1
#
_cell.length_a   1.000
_cell.length_b   1.000
_cell.length_c   1.000
_cell.angle_alpha   90.00
_cell.angle_beta   90.00
_cell.angle_gamma   90.00
#
_symmetry.space_group_name_H-M   'P 1'
#
loop_
_entity.id
_entity.type
_entity.pdbx_description
1 polymer ?
#
loop_
_entity_poly.entity_id
_entity_poly.type
_entity_poly.pdbx_seq_one_letter_code
_entity_poly.pdbx_strand_id
1 'polypeptide(L)'
;MTGLPDTSYTAALASGGREFLGWGMDRQLLAGLYDALNVNTRATGQWRKRPPELPAWPRPKSATKPERKKPVTVASLYSQMQRR
;
A
#
# COMPACT_ATOMS: atom_id res chain seq x y z
N MET A 1 4.80 -30.41 0.84
CA MET A 1 5.09 -29.00 1.21
C MET A 1 4.37 -28.72 2.52
N THR A 2 5.05 -28.77 3.65
CA THR A 2 4.45 -28.40 4.95
C THR A 2 5.26 -27.26 5.56
N GLY A 3 5.15 -26.11 4.90
CA GLY A 3 5.50 -24.82 5.50
C GLY A 3 4.33 -24.32 6.34
N LEU A 4 4.58 -23.34 7.22
CA LEU A 4 3.52 -22.69 8.00
C LEU A 4 2.43 -22.16 7.04
N PRO A 5 1.14 -22.20 7.43
CA PRO A 5 0.07 -21.64 6.62
C PRO A 5 0.34 -20.19 6.22
N ASP A 6 -0.05 -19.78 5.02
CA ASP A 6 0.17 -18.41 4.49
C ASP A 6 -0.52 -17.30 5.31
N THR A 7 -1.45 -17.67 6.20
CA THR A 7 -2.11 -16.78 7.15
C THR A 7 -1.36 -16.63 8.47
N SER A 8 -0.25 -17.35 8.66
CA SER A 8 0.51 -17.42 9.92
C SER A 8 1.22 -16.09 10.24
N TYR A 9 1.58 -15.93 11.50
CA TYR A 9 2.27 -14.74 11.99
C TYR A 9 3.61 -14.48 11.27
N THR A 10 4.34 -15.54 10.92
CA THR A 10 5.59 -15.45 10.14
C THR A 10 5.35 -14.90 8.74
N ALA A 11 4.30 -15.38 8.06
CA ALA A 11 3.93 -14.91 6.72
C ALA A 11 3.42 -13.46 6.76
N ALA A 12 2.69 -13.07 7.81
CA ALA A 12 2.24 -11.70 8.01
C ALA A 12 3.41 -10.72 8.23
N LEU A 13 4.39 -11.11 9.06
CA LEU A 13 5.60 -10.32 9.28
C LEU A 13 6.40 -10.13 8.00
N ALA A 14 6.56 -11.19 7.20
CA ALA A 14 7.22 -11.10 5.89
C ALA A 14 6.45 -10.20 4.91
N SER A 15 5.11 -10.16 5.01
CA SER A 15 4.22 -9.37 4.13
C SER A 15 4.12 -7.89 4.51
N GLY A 16 4.74 -7.46 5.61
CA GLY A 16 4.84 -6.05 5.97
C GLY A 16 4.16 -5.64 7.27
N GLY A 17 3.78 -6.59 8.13
CA GLY A 17 3.39 -6.28 9.51
C GLY A 17 2.32 -7.20 10.10
N ARG A 18 2.03 -6.98 11.38
CA ARG A 18 1.05 -7.79 12.15
C ARG A 18 -0.38 -7.59 11.63
N GLU A 19 -0.65 -6.49 10.96
CA GLU A 19 -1.90 -6.17 10.26
C GLU A 19 -2.20 -7.12 9.09
N PHE A 20 -1.21 -7.85 8.58
CA PHE A 20 -1.38 -8.88 7.54
C PHE A 20 -1.66 -10.28 8.14
N LEU A 21 -1.84 -10.40 9.46
CA LEU A 21 -2.21 -11.66 10.08
C LEU A 21 -3.58 -12.12 9.58
N GLY A 22 -3.69 -13.35 9.08
CA GLY A 22 -4.91 -13.84 8.46
C GLY A 22 -5.13 -13.37 7.01
N TRP A 23 -4.22 -12.55 6.47
CA TRP A 23 -4.22 -12.11 5.07
C TRP A 23 -3.39 -13.07 4.21
N GLY A 24 -4.00 -14.20 3.86
CA GLY A 24 -3.38 -15.19 2.98
C GLY A 24 -3.39 -14.76 1.50
N MET A 25 -2.78 -15.60 0.66
CA MET A 25 -2.68 -15.41 -0.80
C MET A 25 -4.04 -15.15 -1.46
N ASP A 26 -5.09 -15.87 -1.06
CA ASP A 26 -6.45 -15.70 -1.60
C ASP A 26 -6.98 -14.26 -1.42
N ARG A 27 -6.80 -13.68 -0.22
CA ARG A 27 -7.24 -12.30 0.06
C ARG A 27 -6.42 -11.26 -0.70
N GLN A 28 -5.14 -11.52 -0.91
CA GLN A 28 -4.27 -10.66 -1.74
C GLN A 28 -4.71 -10.69 -3.21
N LEU A 29 -5.02 -11.89 -3.73
CA LEU A 29 -5.49 -12.07 -5.10
C LEU A 29 -6.85 -11.43 -5.33
N LEU A 30 -7.81 -11.62 -4.41
CA LEU A 30 -9.12 -10.97 -4.48
C LEU A 30 -9.01 -9.44 -4.48
N ALA A 31 -8.15 -8.88 -3.61
CA ALA A 31 -7.90 -7.44 -3.58
C ALA A 31 -7.32 -6.95 -4.92
N GLY A 32 -6.34 -7.67 -5.48
CA GLY A 32 -5.74 -7.33 -6.77
C GLY A 32 -6.72 -7.43 -7.95
N LEU A 33 -7.57 -8.47 -7.96
CA LEU A 33 -8.60 -8.65 -8.97
C LEU A 33 -9.63 -7.53 -8.90
N TYR A 34 -10.07 -7.17 -7.70
CA TYR A 34 -11.02 -6.09 -7.48
C TYR A 34 -10.42 -4.72 -7.91
N ASP A 35 -9.16 -4.46 -7.58
CA ASP A 35 -8.46 -3.26 -8.02
C ASP A 35 -8.33 -3.21 -9.56
N ALA A 36 -7.98 -4.34 -10.19
CA ALA A 36 -7.86 -4.44 -11.66
C ALA A 36 -9.21 -4.24 -12.36
N LEU A 37 -10.28 -4.83 -11.83
CA LEU A 37 -11.64 -4.61 -12.33
C LEU A 37 -12.02 -3.14 -12.22
N ASN A 38 -11.77 -2.50 -11.08
CA ASN A 38 -12.09 -1.09 -10.88
C ASN A 38 -11.35 -0.18 -11.87
N VAL A 39 -10.06 -0.45 -12.11
CA VAL A 39 -9.27 0.30 -13.10
C VAL A 39 -9.83 0.11 -14.50
N ASN A 40 -10.12 -1.14 -14.90
CA ASN A 40 -10.68 -1.44 -16.22
C ASN A 40 -12.05 -0.78 -16.39
N THR A 41 -12.96 -0.91 -15.42
CA THR A 41 -14.28 -0.28 -15.45
C THR A 41 -14.16 1.24 -15.58
N ARG A 42 -13.25 1.85 -14.82
CA ARG A 42 -12.97 3.28 -14.91
C ARG A 42 -12.46 3.69 -16.30
N ALA A 43 -11.59 2.89 -16.90
CA ALA A 43 -10.97 3.18 -18.18
C ALA A 43 -11.90 2.95 -19.38
N THR A 44 -12.75 1.92 -19.34
CA THR A 44 -13.56 1.49 -20.50
C THR A 44 -15.00 2.00 -20.46
N GLY A 45 -15.49 2.48 -19.32
CA GLY A 45 -16.87 2.96 -19.20
C GLY A 45 -17.14 4.23 -20.02
N GLN A 46 -18.30 4.29 -20.68
CA GLN A 46 -18.80 5.52 -21.30
C GLN A 46 -19.34 6.45 -20.22
N TRP A 47 -18.44 7.18 -19.55
CA TRP A 47 -18.81 8.14 -18.52
C TRP A 47 -19.18 9.47 -19.16
N ARG A 48 -20.38 10.00 -18.85
CA ARG A 48 -20.83 11.30 -19.37
C ARG A 48 -20.00 12.50 -18.91
N LYS A 49 -19.30 12.41 -17.77
CA LYS A 49 -18.48 13.51 -17.22
C LYS A 49 -17.21 13.00 -16.55
N ARG A 50 -17.36 12.25 -15.46
CA ARG A 50 -16.24 11.64 -14.74
C ARG A 50 -16.60 10.21 -14.34
N PRO A 51 -15.62 9.30 -14.37
CA PRO A 51 -15.82 7.97 -13.81
C PRO A 51 -16.17 8.06 -12.31
N PRO A 52 -17.07 7.21 -11.80
CA PRO A 52 -17.35 7.13 -10.37
C PRO A 52 -16.10 6.67 -9.59
N GLU A 53 -15.98 7.15 -8.36
CA GLU A 53 -14.98 6.63 -7.42
C GLU A 53 -15.47 5.29 -6.89
N LEU A 54 -14.86 4.22 -7.39
CA LEU A 54 -15.13 2.86 -6.92
C LEU A 54 -14.40 2.67 -5.58
N PRO A 55 -15.09 2.19 -4.53
CA PRO A 55 -14.49 2.00 -3.22
C PRO A 55 -13.38 0.96 -3.33
N ALA A 56 -12.22 1.19 -2.70
CA ALA A 56 -11.12 0.24 -2.68
C ALA A 56 -11.43 -0.97 -1.78
N TRP A 57 -10.88 -2.14 -2.12
CA TRP A 57 -10.99 -3.32 -1.27
C TRP A 57 -10.36 -3.04 0.12
N PRO A 58 -10.97 -3.49 1.23
CA PRO A 58 -10.43 -3.24 2.57
C PRO A 58 -9.10 -3.97 2.79
N ARG A 59 -7.99 -3.31 2.44
CA ARG A 59 -6.62 -3.80 2.58
C ARG A 59 -6.02 -3.34 3.93
N PRO A 60 -5.28 -4.21 4.64
CA PRO A 60 -4.47 -3.78 5.78
C PRO A 60 -3.48 -2.72 5.31
N LYS A 61 -3.47 -1.59 6.01
CA LYS A 61 -2.55 -0.49 5.74
C LYS A 61 -1.33 -0.69 6.62
N SER A 62 -0.16 -0.87 6.02
CA SER A 62 1.08 -0.83 6.80
C SER A 62 1.17 0.51 7.52
N ALA A 63 1.28 0.45 8.85
CA ALA A 63 1.31 1.64 9.70
C ALA A 63 2.55 2.53 9.43
N THR A 64 3.56 2.01 8.72
CA THR A 64 4.77 2.75 8.39
C THR A 64 4.71 3.26 6.95
N LYS A 65 4.06 4.41 6.74
CA LYS A 65 4.49 5.27 5.63
C LYS A 65 5.85 5.84 6.04
N PRO A 66 6.95 5.64 5.28
CA PRO A 66 8.16 6.37 5.55
C PRO A 66 7.83 7.86 5.43
N GLU A 67 8.02 8.59 6.52
CA GLU A 67 7.89 10.04 6.51
C GLU A 67 8.84 10.55 5.43
N ARG A 68 8.28 11.10 4.34
CA ARG A 68 9.09 11.67 3.26
C ARG A 68 9.82 12.87 3.85
N LYS A 69 11.07 12.65 4.29
CA LYS A 69 11.97 13.73 4.69
C LYS A 69 12.04 14.70 3.52
N LYS A 70 11.60 15.94 3.74
CA LYS A 70 11.65 16.99 2.72
C LYS A 70 13.10 17.07 2.21
N PRO A 71 13.35 17.15 0.90
CA PRO A 71 14.70 17.32 0.39
C PRO A 71 15.29 18.60 1.01
N VAL A 72 16.43 18.45 1.70
CA VAL A 72 17.12 19.53 2.40
C VAL A 72 18.02 20.22 1.38
N THR A 73 17.93 21.55 1.26
CA THR A 73 18.78 22.32 0.35
C THR A 73 20.16 22.53 0.94
N VAL A 74 21.17 22.70 0.09
CA VAL A 74 22.56 22.98 0.52
C VAL A 74 22.64 24.21 1.42
N ALA A 75 21.82 25.24 1.13
CA ALA A 75 21.72 26.44 1.98
C ALA A 75 21.25 26.10 3.40
N SER A 76 20.25 25.23 3.55
CA SER A 76 19.77 24.80 4.88
C SER A 76 20.77 23.93 5.64
N LEU A 77 21.58 23.11 4.94
CA LEU A 77 22.69 22.38 5.54
C LEU A 77 23.79 23.34 6.04
N TYR A 78 24.17 24.32 5.22
CA TYR A 78 25.20 25.31 5.56
C TYR A 78 24.82 26.12 6.82
N SER A 79 23.59 26.63 6.89
CA SER A 79 23.10 27.35 8.06
C SER A 79 23.04 26.47 9.32
N GLN A 80 22.79 25.17 9.18
CA GLN A 80 22.79 24.22 10.30
C GLN A 80 24.21 23.93 10.81
N MET A 81 25.21 23.90 9.92
CA MET A 81 26.62 23.69 10.29
C MET A 81 27.23 24.91 10.98
N GLN A 82 26.84 26.13 10.60
CA GLN A 82 27.32 27.36 11.25
C GLN A 82 26.72 27.61 12.64
N ARG A 83 25.62 26.93 12.98
CA ARG A 83 24.90 27.12 14.25
C ARG A 83 25.39 26.20 15.37
N ARG A 84 26.32 25.29 15.06
CA ARG A 84 27.05 24.46 16.02
C ARG A 84 28.39 25.11 16.32
#